data_AF-A0A1S9CK78-F1
#
_entry.id   AF-A0A1S9CK78-F1
#
_cell.length_a   1.000
_cell.length_b   1.000
_cell.length_c   1.000
_cell.angle_alpha   90.00
_cell.angle_beta   90.00
_cell.angle_gamma   90.00
#
_symmetry.space_group_name_H-M   'P 1'
#
loop_
_entity.id
_entity.type
_entity.pdbx_description
1 polymer ?
#
loop_
_entity_poly.entity_id
_entity_poly.type
_entity_poly.pdbx_seq_one_letter_code
_entity_poly.pdbx_strand_id
1 'polypeptide(L)'
;MIQFLKKNNSSEISILKTLEPNFKIFHFEKPRGFFWELSDDEKFELKNEIETAMKFARKVIETEECDVLILDEILGVVENDLYNVDALAEFLTSKKDSVELILTGRNVPDKIYQLGDYVSNIVKQKHPLDEGIEARKGIEF
;
A
#
# COMPACT_ATOMS: atom_id res chain seq x y z
N MET A 1 1.37 1.40 9.35
CA MET A 1 1.39 1.42 7.87
C MET A 1 1.88 0.08 7.35
N ILE A 2 1.18 -0.50 6.39
CA ILE A 2 1.59 -1.70 5.65
C ILE A 2 1.90 -1.23 4.23
N GLN A 3 3.12 -1.51 3.75
CA GLN A 3 3.56 -1.12 2.41
C GLN A 3 3.52 -2.30 1.46
N PHE A 4 2.89 -2.09 0.31
CA PHE A 4 2.78 -3.06 -0.78
C PHE A 4 3.60 -2.60 -1.99
N LEU A 5 4.13 -3.53 -2.79
CA LEU A 5 4.83 -3.27 -4.06
C LEU A 5 6.01 -2.29 -3.98
N LYS A 6 6.53 -2.04 -2.78
CA LYS A 6 7.60 -1.07 -2.52
C LYS A 6 8.91 -1.78 -2.19
N LYS A 7 10.01 -1.09 -2.46
CA LYS A 7 11.33 -1.53 -2.00
C LYS A 7 11.55 -1.00 -0.59
N ASN A 8 12.16 -1.81 0.28
CA ASN A 8 12.48 -1.48 1.68
C ASN A 8 13.55 -0.37 1.86
N ASN A 9 13.82 0.45 0.85
CA ASN A 9 14.93 1.39 0.81
C ASN A 9 14.53 2.83 0.48
N SER A 10 13.24 3.17 0.49
CA SER A 10 12.82 4.54 0.27
C SER A 10 13.23 5.44 1.46
N SER A 11 13.67 6.66 1.16
CA SER A 11 14.26 7.57 2.16
C SER A 11 13.34 7.84 3.36
N GLU A 12 12.03 7.85 3.17
CA GLU A 12 11.05 8.13 4.22
C GLU A 12 10.99 7.03 5.30
N ILE A 13 11.34 5.78 4.97
CA ILE A 13 11.29 4.67 5.94
C ILE A 13 12.25 4.94 7.10
N SER A 14 13.42 5.51 6.81
CA SER A 14 14.45 5.77 7.82
C SER A 14 13.98 6.75 8.90
N ILE A 15 13.25 7.81 8.50
CA ILE A 15 12.72 8.81 9.43
C ILE A 15 11.44 8.32 10.11
N LEU A 16 10.57 7.59 9.39
CA LEU A 16 9.33 7.08 9.99
C LEU A 16 9.60 6.05 11.09
N LYS A 17 10.68 5.26 10.98
CA LYS A 17 11.11 4.34 12.05
C LYS A 17 11.46 5.04 13.35
N THR A 18 11.89 6.31 13.33
CA THR A 18 12.19 7.06 14.56
C THR A 18 10.94 7.45 15.33
N LEU A 19 9.75 7.25 14.77
CA LEU A 19 8.46 7.56 15.39
C LEU A 19 7.87 6.37 16.14
N GLU A 20 8.56 5.22 16.20
CA GLU A 20 8.14 4.10 17.03
C GLU A 20 8.13 4.47 18.53
N PRO A 21 7.16 3.98 19.32
CA PRO A 21 6.14 2.99 18.95
C PRO A 21 4.87 3.56 18.29
N ASN A 22 4.76 4.88 18.16
CA ASN A 22 3.54 5.56 17.72
C ASN A 22 3.24 5.37 16.23
N PHE A 23 4.26 5.15 15.40
CA PHE A 23 4.10 4.82 13.99
C PHE A 23 4.91 3.58 13.64
N LYS A 24 4.22 2.49 13.32
CA LYS A 24 4.84 1.21 12.94
C LYS A 24 4.73 0.99 11.44
N ILE A 25 5.81 0.51 10.82
CA ILE A 25 5.86 0.17 9.40
C ILE A 25 6.05 -1.34 9.26
N PHE A 26 5.21 -1.96 8.43
CA PHE A 26 5.28 -3.37 8.11
C PHE A 26 5.49 -3.55 6.60
N HIS A 27 6.41 -4.44 6.26
CA HIS A 27 6.67 -4.85 4.89
C HIS A 27 6.86 -6.36 4.87
N PHE A 28 6.07 -7.04 4.06
CA PHE A 28 6.00 -8.50 4.00
C PHE A 28 6.69 -9.08 2.77
N GLU A 29 6.83 -8.26 1.72
CA GLU A 29 7.35 -8.69 0.44
C GLU A 29 8.87 -8.82 0.48
N LYS A 30 9.41 -9.72 -0.34
CA LYS A 30 10.86 -9.75 -0.57
C LYS A 30 11.25 -8.59 -1.48
N PRO A 31 12.49 -8.06 -1.38
CA PRO A 31 12.99 -7.09 -2.36
C PRO A 31 12.96 -7.69 -3.77
N ARG A 32 12.24 -7.06 -4.69
CA ARG A 32 12.12 -7.47 -6.10
C ARG A 32 12.22 -6.27 -7.05
N GLY A 33 12.29 -6.57 -8.35
CA GLY A 33 12.13 -5.58 -9.42
C GLY A 33 10.71 -5.03 -9.49
N PHE A 34 10.40 -4.27 -10.53
CA PHE A 34 9.03 -3.82 -10.74
C PHE A 34 8.12 -5.00 -11.13
N PHE A 35 6.83 -4.92 -10.81
CA PHE A 35 5.87 -6.01 -11.07
C PHE A 35 5.90 -6.51 -12.53
N TRP A 36 6.03 -5.60 -13.51
CA TRP A 36 6.08 -5.94 -14.93
C TRP A 36 7.38 -6.64 -15.36
N GLU A 37 8.42 -6.64 -14.53
CA GLU A 37 9.70 -7.31 -14.76
C GLU A 37 9.75 -8.71 -14.14
N LEU A 38 8.76 -9.07 -13.31
CA LEU A 38 8.75 -10.33 -12.57
C LEU A 38 8.35 -11.53 -13.45
N SER A 39 9.03 -12.65 -13.21
CA SER A 39 8.62 -13.97 -13.72
C SER A 39 7.32 -14.45 -13.08
N ASP A 40 6.69 -15.46 -13.68
CA ASP A 40 5.42 -16.00 -13.17
C ASP A 40 5.58 -16.63 -11.77
N ASP A 41 6.72 -17.26 -11.50
CA ASP A 41 7.04 -17.80 -10.18
C ASP A 41 7.17 -16.68 -9.14
N GLU A 42 7.84 -15.57 -9.48
CA GLU A 42 7.98 -14.42 -8.59
C GLU A 42 6.64 -13.72 -8.33
N LYS A 43 5.76 -13.66 -9.34
CA LYS A 43 4.38 -13.14 -9.18
C LYS A 43 3.56 -14.04 -8.27
N PHE A 44 3.71 -15.36 -8.39
CA PHE A 44 3.04 -16.31 -7.50
C PHE A 44 3.53 -16.16 -6.05
N GLU A 45 4.84 -16.01 -5.83
CA GLU A 45 5.38 -15.73 -4.50
C GLU A 45 4.86 -14.40 -3.93
N LEU A 46 4.90 -13.33 -4.73
CA LEU A 46 4.41 -12.01 -4.35
C LEU A 46 2.93 -12.06 -3.94
N LYS A 47 2.10 -12.81 -4.66
CA LYS A 47 0.69 -13.01 -4.32
C LYS A 47 0.51 -13.63 -2.93
N ASN A 48 1.33 -14.61 -2.57
CA ASN A 48 1.29 -15.23 -1.23
C ASN A 48 1.79 -14.28 -0.12
N GLU A 49 2.79 -13.45 -0.42
CA GLU A 49 3.29 -12.41 0.49
C GLU A 49 2.20 -11.36 0.76
N ILE A 50 1.45 -10.95 -0.27
CA ILE A 50 0.30 -10.04 -0.18
C ILE A 50 -0.84 -10.64 0.63
N GLU A 51 -1.18 -11.92 0.43
CA GLU A 51 -2.17 -12.62 1.26
C GLU A 51 -1.78 -12.63 2.74
N THR A 52 -0.48 -12.78 3.03
CA THR A 52 0.04 -12.72 4.40
C THR A 52 -0.10 -11.32 5.00
N ALA A 53 0.24 -10.28 4.22
CA ALA A 53 0.06 -8.88 4.62
C ALA A 53 -1.42 -8.54 4.89
N MET A 54 -2.35 -9.03 4.05
CA MET A 54 -3.79 -8.81 4.23
C MET A 54 -4.36 -9.56 5.43
N LYS A 55 -3.87 -10.76 5.74
CA LYS A 55 -4.22 -11.46 7.00
C LYS A 55 -3.75 -10.68 8.22
N PHE A 56 -2.55 -10.10 8.16
CA PHE A 56 -2.06 -9.22 9.23
C PHE A 56 -2.90 -7.95 9.35
N ALA A 57 -3.25 -7.30 8.25
CA ALA A 57 -4.13 -6.12 8.23
C ALA A 57 -5.50 -6.42 8.89
N ARG A 58 -6.12 -7.57 8.54
CA ARG A 58 -7.35 -8.05 9.18
C ARG A 58 -7.17 -8.19 10.68
N LYS A 59 -6.07 -8.82 11.11
CA LYS A 59 -5.80 -9.00 12.53
C LYS A 59 -5.71 -7.67 13.27
N VAL A 60 -5.00 -6.69 12.69
CA VAL A 60 -4.82 -5.35 13.27
C VAL A 60 -6.15 -4.64 13.48
N ILE A 61 -7.07 -4.67 12.51
CA ILE A 61 -8.39 -4.02 12.64
C ILE A 61 -9.31 -4.78 13.62
N GLU A 62 -9.20 -6.12 13.68
CA GLU A 62 -9.98 -6.94 14.61
C GLU A 62 -9.59 -6.67 16.06
N THR A 63 -8.28 -6.55 16.32
CA THR A 63 -7.74 -6.35 17.67
C THR A 63 -7.62 -4.87 18.07
N GLU A 64 -8.01 -3.93 17.20
CA GLU A 64 -7.96 -2.48 17.47
C GLU A 64 -6.58 -2.00 17.93
N GLU A 65 -5.52 -2.52 17.30
CA GLU A 65 -4.12 -2.21 17.65
C GLU A 65 -3.68 -0.82 17.17
N CYS A 66 -4.53 -0.12 16.42
CA CYS A 66 -4.29 1.24 15.94
C CYS A 66 -5.59 1.97 15.64
N ASP A 67 -5.57 3.30 15.79
CA ASP A 67 -6.65 4.18 15.36
C ASP A 67 -6.64 4.42 13.83
N VAL A 68 -5.46 4.34 13.20
CA VAL A 68 -5.28 4.57 11.75
C VAL A 68 -4.43 3.46 11.12
N LEU A 69 -4.98 2.78 10.12
CA LEU A 69 -4.28 1.80 9.31
C LEU A 69 -4.10 2.30 7.87
N ILE A 70 -2.86 2.54 7.50
CA ILE A 70 -2.46 2.92 6.13
C ILE A 70 -2.08 1.67 5.35
N LEU A 71 -2.77 1.44 4.23
CA LEU A 71 -2.49 0.43 3.22
C LEU A 71 -1.87 1.11 1.99
N ASP A 72 -0.56 1.25 2.03
CA ASP A 72 0.19 2.03 1.04
C ASP A 72 0.45 1.18 -0.23
N GLU A 73 -0.05 1.63 -1.38
CA GLU A 73 -0.05 0.98 -2.71
C GLU A 73 -0.96 -0.26 -2.85
N ILE A 74 -1.94 -0.44 -1.95
CA ILE A 74 -2.92 -1.54 -2.04
C ILE A 74 -3.79 -1.45 -3.30
N LEU A 75 -4.02 -0.25 -3.84
CA LEU A 75 -4.76 -0.12 -5.09
C LEU A 75 -3.95 -0.66 -6.28
N GLY A 76 -2.62 -0.49 -6.25
CA GLY A 76 -1.73 -1.11 -7.24
C GLY A 76 -1.71 -2.64 -7.14
N VAL A 77 -1.85 -3.19 -5.93
CA VAL A 77 -2.01 -4.65 -5.73
C VAL A 77 -3.26 -5.18 -6.42
N VAL A 78 -4.40 -4.49 -6.26
CA VAL A 78 -5.66 -4.89 -6.92
C VAL A 78 -5.58 -4.68 -8.43
N GLU A 79 -4.99 -3.58 -8.89
CA GLU A 79 -4.80 -3.28 -10.31
C GLU A 79 -3.97 -4.36 -11.04
N ASN A 80 -3.03 -5.00 -10.33
CA ASN A 80 -2.18 -6.06 -10.87
C ASN A 80 -2.74 -7.48 -10.64
N ASP A 81 -4.02 -7.64 -10.26
CA ASP A 81 -4.68 -8.93 -9.98
C ASP A 81 -4.00 -9.79 -8.89
N LEU A 82 -3.21 -9.15 -8.03
CA LEU A 82 -2.49 -9.79 -6.93
C LEU A 82 -3.40 -10.02 -5.72
N TYR A 83 -4.46 -9.23 -5.57
CA TYR A 83 -5.49 -9.43 -4.57
C TYR A 83 -6.87 -9.16 -5.15
N ASN A 84 -7.85 -9.98 -4.78
CA ASN A 84 -9.20 -9.87 -5.31
C ASN A 84 -9.89 -8.60 -4.76
N VAL A 85 -10.49 -7.81 -5.66
CA VAL A 85 -11.18 -6.56 -5.30
C VAL A 85 -12.38 -6.78 -4.38
N ASP A 86 -13.08 -7.91 -4.52
CA ASP A 86 -14.21 -8.25 -3.64
C ASP A 86 -13.72 -8.54 -2.22
N ALA A 87 -12.61 -9.28 -2.08
CA ALA A 87 -11.98 -9.55 -0.80
C ALA A 87 -11.46 -8.27 -0.12
N LEU A 88 -10.96 -7.30 -0.91
CA LEU A 88 -10.60 -5.97 -0.39
C LEU A 88 -11.86 -5.21 0.05
N ALA A 89 -12.92 -5.18 -0.75
CA ALA A 89 -14.17 -4.54 -0.39
C ALA A 89 -14.76 -5.11 0.91
N GLU A 90 -14.76 -6.44 1.05
CA GLU A 90 -15.16 -7.12 2.29
C GLU A 90 -14.30 -6.68 3.48
N PHE A 91 -12.98 -6.61 3.31
CA PHE A 91 -12.07 -6.08 4.33
C PHE A 91 -12.45 -4.67 4.77
N LEU A 92 -12.68 -3.75 3.82
CA LEU A 92 -13.03 -2.36 4.12
C LEU A 92 -14.34 -2.26 4.89
N THR A 93 -15.36 -3.04 4.50
CA THR A 93 -16.65 -3.07 5.19
C THR A 93 -16.61 -3.76 6.55
N SER A 94 -15.59 -4.57 6.82
CA SER A 94 -15.43 -5.28 8.10
C SER A 94 -14.73 -4.46 9.18
N LYS A 95 -14.24 -3.25 8.85
CA LYS A 95 -13.56 -2.38 9.81
C LYS A 95 -14.49 -1.99 10.95
N LYS A 96 -13.94 -1.83 12.16
CA LYS A 96 -14.64 -1.19 13.27
C LYS A 96 -14.69 0.31 13.08
N ASP A 97 -15.71 0.96 13.62
CA ASP A 97 -15.88 2.43 13.54
C ASP A 97 -14.73 3.20 14.20
N SER A 98 -14.01 2.57 15.13
CA SER A 98 -12.84 3.09 15.82
C SER A 98 -11.58 3.19 14.95
N VAL A 99 -11.56 2.57 13.77
CA VAL A 99 -10.38 2.50 12.89
C VAL A 99 -10.61 3.25 11.58
N GLU A 100 -9.70 4.19 11.31
CA GLU A 100 -9.59 4.89 10.03
C GLU A 100 -8.71 4.09 9.05
N LEU A 101 -9.17 3.93 7.81
CA LEU A 101 -8.41 3.25 6.75
C LEU A 101 -7.97 4.24 5.69
N ILE A 102 -6.68 4.25 5.38
CA ILE A 102 -6.12 5.06 4.30
C ILE A 102 -5.57 4.12 3.23
N LEU A 103 -6.05 4.27 2.00
CA LEU A 103 -5.59 3.50 0.84
C LEU A 103 -4.86 4.43 -0.12
N THR A 104 -3.74 3.98 -0.68
CA THR A 104 -3.03 4.73 -1.72
C THR A 104 -2.81 3.88 -2.98
N GLY A 105 -2.60 4.59 -4.09
CA GLY A 105 -2.28 4.04 -5.41
C GLY A 105 -2.91 4.89 -6.51
N ARG A 106 -2.67 4.52 -7.77
CA ARG A 106 -2.99 5.37 -8.93
C ARG A 106 -4.44 5.25 -9.39
N ASN A 107 -4.93 4.03 -9.50
CA ASN A 107 -6.25 3.73 -10.04
C ASN A 107 -7.10 3.10 -8.94
N VAL A 108 -8.22 3.74 -8.62
CA VAL A 108 -9.19 3.20 -7.65
C VAL A 108 -10.29 2.46 -8.41
N PRO A 109 -10.51 1.15 -8.17
CA PRO A 109 -11.63 0.43 -8.77
C PRO A 109 -12.96 1.04 -8.31
N ASP A 110 -13.97 1.10 -9.20
CA ASP A 110 -15.29 1.66 -8.90
C ASP A 110 -15.87 1.10 -7.60
N LYS A 111 -15.72 -0.21 -7.38
CA LYS A 111 -16.19 -0.87 -6.15
C LYS A 111 -15.58 -0.28 -4.89
N ILE A 112 -14.29 0.05 -4.91
CA ILE A 112 -13.58 0.64 -3.79
C ILE A 112 -13.90 2.14 -3.68
N TYR A 113 -14.03 2.83 -4.83
CA TYR A 113 -14.41 4.23 -4.89
C TYR A 113 -15.76 4.48 -4.18
N GLN A 114 -16.76 3.63 -4.43
CA GLN A 114 -18.09 3.77 -3.82
C GLN A 114 -18.10 3.52 -2.31
N LEU A 115 -17.07 2.88 -1.75
CA LEU A 115 -16.95 2.62 -0.32
C LEU A 115 -16.20 3.73 0.43
N GLY A 116 -15.48 4.61 -0.27
CA GLY A 116 -14.66 5.63 0.36
C GLY A 116 -15.48 6.83 0.82
N ASP A 117 -15.34 7.21 2.09
CA ASP A 117 -15.91 8.46 2.62
C ASP A 117 -15.21 9.70 2.02
N TYR A 118 -13.90 9.58 1.78
CA TYR A 118 -13.08 10.60 1.12
C TYR A 118 -12.30 9.99 -0.03
N VAL A 119 -12.32 10.67 -1.18
CA VAL A 119 -11.47 10.32 -2.32
C VAL A 119 -10.75 11.58 -2.80
N SER A 120 -9.42 11.59 -2.68
CA SER A 120 -8.56 12.66 -3.18
C SER A 120 -7.74 12.15 -4.37
N ASN A 121 -7.81 12.86 -5.49
CA ASN A 121 -7.03 12.52 -6.68
C ASN A 121 -5.86 13.51 -6.85
N ILE A 122 -4.63 12.99 -6.87
CA ILE A 122 -3.42 13.79 -7.14
C ILE A 122 -3.14 13.75 -8.64
N VAL A 123 -3.43 14.84 -9.34
CA VAL A 123 -3.18 14.96 -10.77
C VAL A 123 -1.81 15.60 -11.01
N LYS A 124 -0.94 14.93 -11.78
CA LYS A 124 0.38 15.45 -12.20
C LYS A 124 0.23 16.65 -13.15
N GLN A 125 0.18 17.86 -12.60
CA GLN A 125 0.20 19.10 -13.39
C GLN A 125 1.61 19.42 -13.92
N LYS A 126 2.64 19.11 -13.14
CA LYS A 126 4.06 19.20 -13.49
C LYS A 126 4.86 18.25 -12.61
N HIS A 127 5.97 17.73 -13.11
CA HIS A 127 6.89 16.89 -12.35
C HIS A 127 8.34 17.12 -12.81
N PRO A 128 9.36 17.09 -11.93
CA PRO A 128 10.77 17.24 -12.35
C PRO A 128 11.20 16.26 -13.45
N LEU A 129 10.62 15.06 -13.45
CA LEU A 129 10.80 14.07 -14.52
C LEU A 129 10.44 14.60 -15.92
N ASP A 130 9.46 15.51 -16.02
CA ASP A 130 9.06 16.12 -17.30
C ASP A 130 10.17 17.02 -17.86
N GLU A 131 11.09 17.48 -17.01
CA GLU A 131 12.29 18.26 -17.36
C GLU A 131 13.55 17.36 -17.45
N GLY A 132 13.38 16.03 -17.39
CA GLY A 132 14.49 15.07 -17.43
C GLY A 132 15.27 14.96 -16.12
N ILE A 133 14.76 15.52 -15.01
CA ILE A 133 15.38 15.38 -13.70
C ILE A 133 15.02 14.00 -13.14
N GLU A 134 16.03 13.16 -12.97
CA GLU A 134 15.89 11.83 -12.38
C GLU A 134 15.56 11.88 -10.88
N ALA A 135 15.32 10.70 -10.29
CA ALA A 135 15.05 10.57 -8.87
C ALA A 135 16.18 11.19 -8.02
N ARG A 136 15.82 11.85 -6.91
CA ARG A 136 16.75 12.60 -6.07
C ARG A 136 16.82 11.97 -4.68
N LYS A 137 18.04 11.91 -4.16
CA LYS A 137 18.33 11.42 -2.81
C LYS A 137 17.61 12.26 -1.75
N GLY A 138 16.92 11.60 -0.83
CA GLY A 138 16.15 12.20 0.25
C GLY A 138 14.78 12.74 -0.16
N ILE A 139 14.39 12.57 -1.43
CA ILE A 139 13.06 12.93 -1.94
C ILE A 139 12.38 11.70 -2.54
N GLU A 140 12.94 11.12 -3.59
CA GLU A 140 12.38 9.94 -4.25
C GLU A 140 13.01 8.63 -3.76
N PHE A 141 14.26 8.65 -3.29
CA PHE A 141 14.96 7.49 -2.71
C PHE A 141 15.98 7.86 -1.64
#